data_AF-A0A8J6VPL7-F1
#
_entry.id   AF-A0A8J6VPL7-F1
#
_cell.length_a   1.000
_cell.length_b   1.000
_cell.length_c   1.000
_cell.angle_alpha   90.00
_cell.angle_beta   90.00
_cell.angle_gamma   90.00
#
_symmetry.space_group_name_H-M   'P 1'
#
loop_
_entity.id
_entity.type
_entity.pdbx_description
1 polymer ?
#
loop_
_entity_poly.entity_id
_entity_poly.type
_entity_poly.pdbx_seq_one_letter_code
_entity_poly.pdbx_strand_id
1 'polypeptide(L)' 'MRQRIKPCDRCTQPAPVLYRVQIDESGDWLFVCDRCFPTVSHNNPYYTYGGTWKAKKRD' A
#
# COMPACT_ATOMS: atom_id res chain seq x y z
N MET A 1 -22.06 3.93 -5.96
CA MET A 1 -20.59 4.09 -5.84
C MET A 1 -19.87 2.83 -6.35
N ARG A 2 -19.02 2.95 -7.37
CA ARG A 2 -18.22 1.83 -7.89
C ARG A 2 -17.03 1.57 -6.96
N GLN A 3 -16.93 0.37 -6.37
CA GLN A 3 -15.74 -0.03 -5.63
C GLN A 3 -14.60 -0.28 -6.61
N ARG A 4 -13.46 0.39 -6.40
CA ARG A 4 -12.25 0.10 -7.17
C ARG A 4 -11.56 -1.10 -6.53
N ILE A 5 -11.15 -2.06 -7.34
CA ILE A 5 -10.36 -3.21 -6.91
C ILE A 5 -8.91 -2.93 -7.29
N LYS A 6 -8.00 -3.02 -6.33
CA LYS A 6 -6.56 -2.94 -6.57
C LYS A 6 -5.86 -4.01 -5.71
N PRO A 7 -4.97 -4.84 -6.29
CA PRO A 7 -4.21 -5.81 -5.52
C PRO A 7 -3.07 -5.15 -4.74
N CYS A 8 -2.66 -5.80 -3.66
CA CYS A 8 -1.41 -5.49 -2.97
C CYS A 8 -0.21 -5.98 -3.78
N ASP A 9 0.84 -5.17 -3.91
CA ASP A 9 2.05 -5.53 -4.66
C ASP A 9 2.89 -6.63 -3.97
N ARG A 10 2.64 -6.94 -2.69
CA ARG A 10 3.33 -8.00 -1.93
C ARG A 10 2.62 -9.35 -1.97
N CYS A 11 1.31 -9.38 -1.72
CA CYS A 11 0.56 -10.63 -1.60
C CYS A 11 -0.46 -10.85 -2.73
N THR A 12 -0.57 -9.90 -3.67
CA THR A 12 -1.48 -9.93 -4.82
C THR A 12 -2.97 -9.98 -4.46
N GLN A 13 -3.30 -9.95 -3.16
CA GLN A 13 -4.69 -9.94 -2.68
C GLN A 13 -5.31 -8.54 -2.82
N PRO A 14 -6.56 -8.44 -3.29
CA PRO A 14 -7.29 -7.17 -3.27
C PRO A 14 -7.56 -6.74 -1.82
N ALA A 15 -7.43 -5.45 -1.56
CA ALA A 15 -7.75 -4.87 -0.26
C ALA A 15 -8.57 -3.57 -0.42
N PRO A 16 -9.51 -3.29 0.50
CA PRO A 16 -10.30 -2.05 0.46
C PRO A 16 -9.46 -0.79 0.77
N VAL A 17 -8.32 -0.99 1.43
CA VAL A 17 -7.34 0.05 1.79
C VAL A 17 -5.96 -0.45 1.43
N LEU A 18 -5.17 0.40 0.77
CA LEU A 18 -3.77 0.15 0.45
C LEU A 18 -2.93 1.37 0.84
N TYR A 19 -1.75 1.14 1.38
CA TYR A 19 -0.78 2.16 1.72
C TYR A 19 0.23 2.29 0.59
N ARG A 20 0.39 3.49 0.07
CA ARG A 20 1.43 3.80 -0.91
C ARG A 20 2.73 4.03 -0.14
N VAL A 21 3.75 3.24 -0.41
CA VAL A 21 5.02 3.23 0.33
C VAL A 21 6.20 3.05 -0.61
N GLN A 22 7.36 3.60 -0.27
CA GLN A 22 8.66 3.16 -0.79
C GLN A 22 9.32 2.32 0.30
N ILE A 23 10.04 1.27 -0.08
CA ILE A 23 10.59 0.29 0.86
C ILE A 23 12.03 -0.12 0.53
N ASP A 24 12.58 0.37 -0.57
CA ASP A 24 13.92 0.09 -1.07
C ASP A 24 14.55 1.36 -1.64
N GLU A 25 15.83 1.25 -1.98
CA GLU A 25 16.65 2.33 -2.55
C GLU A 25 16.25 2.72 -3.98
N SER A 26 15.48 1.89 -4.68
CA SER A 26 15.00 2.16 -6.04
C SER A 26 14.06 3.37 -6.07
N GLY A 27 13.39 3.65 -4.93
CA GLY A 27 12.41 4.72 -4.83
C GLY A 27 11.08 4.37 -5.52
N ASP A 28 10.85 3.09 -5.80
CA ASP A 28 9.61 2.63 -6.42
C ASP A 28 8.45 2.66 -5.42
N TRP A 29 7.31 3.13 -5.91
CA TRP A 29 6.10 3.23 -5.10
C TRP A 29 5.29 1.94 -5.19
N LEU A 30 5.14 1.28 -4.05
CA LEU A 30 4.32 0.08 -3.88
C LEU A 30 3.02 0.40 -3.14
N PHE A 31 1.99 -0.38 -3.41
CA PHE A 31 0.75 -0.41 -2.69
C PHE A 31 0.67 -1.68 -1.85
N VAL A 32 0.75 -1.52 -0.53
CA VAL A 32 0.69 -2.63 0.42
C VAL A 32 -0.63 -2.63 1.18
N CYS A 33 -1.20 -3.82 1.44
CA CYS A 33 -2.37 -3.93 2.33
C CYS A 33 -1.95 -3.79 3.80
N ASP A 34 -2.94 -3.64 4.67
CA ASP A 34 -2.82 -3.64 6.13
C ASP A 34 -2.04 -4.82 6.69
N ARG A 35 -2.22 -6.02 6.13
CA ARG A 35 -1.49 -7.22 6.55
C ARG A 35 -0.01 -7.18 6.19
N CYS A 36 0.33 -6.60 5.04
CA CYS A 36 1.73 -6.50 4.59
C CYS A 36 2.43 -5.27 5.13
N PHE A 37 1.70 -4.21 5.48
CA PHE A 37 2.23 -2.95 5.99
C PHE A 37 3.27 -3.11 7.13
N PRO A 38 2.99 -3.85 8.22
CA PRO A 38 3.97 -3.98 9.31
C PRO A 38 5.26 -4.67 8.87
N THR A 39 5.20 -5.57 7.88
CA THR A 39 6.39 -6.26 7.36
C THR A 39 7.30 -5.36 6.53
N VAL A 40 6.81 -4.22 6.05
CA VAL A 40 7.59 -3.30 5.20
C VAL A 40 8.03 -2.04 5.93
N SER A 41 7.30 -1.64 6.97
CA SER A 41 7.61 -0.45 7.76
C SER A 41 8.52 -0.73 8.95
N HIS A 42 8.52 -1.96 9.47
CA HIS A 42 9.27 -2.28 10.68
C HIS A 42 10.78 -2.33 10.39
N ASN A 43 11.55 -1.49 11.08
CA ASN A 43 13.02 -1.42 11.02
C ASN A 43 13.59 -1.27 9.60
N ASN A 44 12.88 -0.58 8.71
CA ASN A 44 13.32 -0.35 7.34
C ASN A 44 13.77 1.11 7.14
N PRO A 45 15.07 1.38 6.92
CA PRO A 45 15.58 2.75 6.75
C PRO A 45 15.15 3.41 5.44
N TYR A 46 14.73 2.63 4.44
CA TYR A 46 14.23 3.13 3.16
C TYR A 46 12.72 3.37 3.15
N TYR A 47 12.04 3.07 4.27
CA TYR A 47 10.61 3.20 4.35
C TYR A 47 10.16 4.66 4.24
N THR A 48 9.35 4.96 3.22
CA THR A 48 8.70 6.26 3.06
C THR A 48 7.19 6.07 2.84
N TYR A 49 6.38 6.83 3.57
CA TYR A 49 4.92 6.82 3.41
C TYR A 49 4.46 7.87 2.38
N GLY A 50 3.67 7.44 1.40
CA GLY A 50 3.20 8.25 0.27
C GLY A 50 1.68 8.40 0.16
N GLY A 51 0.93 8.00 1.20
CA GLY A 51 -0.52 8.18 1.30
C GLY A 51 -1.33 6.88 1.34
N THR A 52 -2.64 7.03 1.54
CA THR A 52 -3.57 5.90 1.60
C THR A 52 -4.50 5.93 0.39
N TRP A 53 -4.59 4.82 -0.32
CA TRP A 53 -5.61 4.57 -1.32
C TRP A 53 -6.78 3.83 -0.70
N LYS A 54 -8.01 4.27 -1.00
CA LYS A 54 -9.26 3.65 -0.55
C LYS A 54 -10.11 3.24 -1.74
N ALA A 55 -10.66 2.03 -1.71
CA ALA A 55 -11.50 1.47 -2.75
C ALA A 55 -12.79 2.26 -2.99
N LYS A 56 -13.28 2.97 -1.95
CA LYS A 56 -14.43 3.88 -2.01
C LYS A 56 -13.94 5.32 -1.91
N LYS A 57 -14.23 6.15 -2.91
CA LYS A 57 -14.16 7.61 -2.75
C LYS A 57 -15.38 8.03 -1.92
N ARG A 58 -15.16 8.93 -0.97
CA ARG A 58 -16.24 9.65 -0.30
C ARG A 58 -16.77 10.65 -1.32
N ASP A 59 -18.05 10.54 -1.68
CA ASP A 59 -18.76 11.53 -2.50
C ASP A 59 -18.95 12.80 -1.67
#